data_AF-V4KIV0-F1
#
_entry.id   AF-V4KIV0-F1
#
_cell.length_a   1.000
_cell.length_b   1.000
_cell.length_c   1.000
_cell.angle_alpha   90.00
_cell.angle_beta   90.00
_cell.angle_gamma   90.00
#
_symmetry.space_group_name_H-M   'P 1'
#
loop_
_entity.id
_entity.type
_entity.pdbx_description
1 polymer ?
#
loop_
_entity_poly.entity_id
_entity_poly.type
_entity_poly.pdbx_seq_one_letter_code
_entity_poly.pdbx_strand_id
1 'polypeptide(L)'
;CNISSRSNFSSCLWVLQIVEKLLRTAVAEADVAVRKSIFVSLYGNHCFDDYLAQADSLTAIFASLKDEDLDVREYAISVAGRLSEKNPAYVLPALRSHLIKLLTYLELSAVNKCREESTKLLGCLVRNCERLILPYVAHVQKALVARLSEGTGVNANNFCVAKREVAVSTLGQVVQSTGCGTDFLPSFRN
;
A
#
# COMPACT_ATOMS: atom_id res chain seq x y z
N CYS A 1 -35.11 -26.44 1.04
CA CYS A 1 -33.95 -25.58 1.36
C CYS A 1 -33.24 -26.12 2.61
N ASN A 2 -31.91 -25.99 2.73
CA ASN A 2 -31.12 -26.12 3.98
C ASN A 2 -30.41 -27.44 4.37
N ILE A 3 -29.83 -28.19 3.43
CA ILE A 3 -28.67 -29.06 3.78
C ILE A 3 -27.37 -28.50 3.18
N SER A 4 -27.33 -28.19 1.87
CA SER A 4 -26.18 -27.50 1.27
C SER A 4 -25.88 -26.13 1.89
N SER A 5 -26.90 -25.37 2.28
CA SER A 5 -26.71 -24.05 2.91
C SER A 5 -26.13 -24.15 4.33
N ARG A 6 -26.43 -25.23 5.06
CA ARG A 6 -25.86 -25.47 6.41
C ARG A 6 -24.43 -25.96 6.34
N SER A 7 -24.11 -26.86 5.40
CA SER A 7 -22.73 -27.31 5.18
C SER A 7 -21.84 -26.17 4.69
N ASN A 8 -22.33 -25.34 3.76
CA ASN A 8 -21.60 -24.17 3.27
C ASN A 8 -21.35 -23.14 4.39
N PHE A 9 -22.33 -22.91 5.27
CA PHE A 9 -22.16 -22.00 6.41
C PHE A 9 -21.10 -22.50 7.40
N SER A 10 -21.11 -23.80 7.73
CA SER A 10 -20.05 -24.39 8.56
C SER A 10 -18.69 -24.29 7.88
N SER A 11 -18.59 -24.63 6.60
CA SER A 11 -17.34 -24.54 5.83
C SER A 11 -16.78 -23.12 5.76
N CYS A 12 -17.62 -22.09 5.55
CA CYS A 12 -17.19 -20.70 5.58
C CYS A 12 -16.66 -20.27 6.95
N LEU A 13 -17.31 -20.71 8.04
CA LEU A 13 -16.85 -20.42 9.40
C LEU A 13 -15.49 -21.07 9.69
N TRP A 14 -15.27 -22.30 9.22
CA TRP A 14 -13.98 -22.99 9.36
C TRP A 14 -12.87 -22.27 8.58
N VAL A 15 -13.14 -21.85 7.34
CA VAL A 15 -12.17 -21.10 6.53
C VAL A 15 -11.79 -19.79 7.22
N LEU A 16 -12.78 -19.06 7.75
CA LEU A 16 -12.53 -17.82 8.48
C LEU A 16 -11.59 -18.04 9.67
N GLN A 17 -11.89 -19.03 10.53
CA GLN A 17 -11.07 -19.33 11.70
C GLN A 17 -9.64 -19.76 11.32
N ILE A 18 -9.48 -20.48 10.22
CA ILE A 18 -8.16 -20.88 9.71
C ILE A 18 -7.39 -19.65 9.23
N VAL A 19 -8.03 -18.75 8.47
CA VAL A 19 -7.41 -17.51 7.98
C VAL A 19 -7.00 -16.60 9.14
N GLU A 20 -7.85 -16.43 10.15
CA GLU A 20 -7.54 -15.63 11.34
C GLU A 20 -6.35 -16.20 12.11
N LYS A 21 -6.33 -17.53 12.34
CA LYS A 21 -5.19 -18.19 12.99
C LYS A 21 -3.93 -18.07 12.17
N LEU A 22 -4.01 -18.28 10.85
CA LEU A 22 -2.89 -18.14 9.94
C LEU A 22 -2.30 -16.73 9.98
N LEU A 23 -3.14 -15.69 9.93
CA LEU A 23 -2.69 -14.30 10.03
C LEU A 23 -2.09 -13.99 11.39
N ARG A 24 -2.67 -14.49 12.48
CA ARG A 24 -2.11 -14.31 13.82
C ARG A 24 -0.74 -14.98 13.94
N THR A 25 -0.58 -16.19 13.40
CA THR A 25 0.72 -16.86 13.33
C THR A 25 1.68 -16.08 12.44
N ALA A 26 1.25 -15.58 11.29
CA ALA A 26 2.10 -14.80 10.40
C ALA A 26 2.65 -13.54 11.07
N VAL A 27 1.85 -12.86 11.90
CA VAL A 27 2.31 -11.67 12.65
C VAL A 27 3.24 -12.04 13.82
N ALA A 28 3.05 -13.20 14.44
CA ALA A 28 3.85 -13.64 15.58
C ALA A 28 5.12 -14.42 15.18
N GLU A 29 5.27 -14.77 13.91
CA GLU A 29 6.36 -15.61 13.42
C GLU A 29 7.69 -14.85 13.39
N ALA A 30 8.74 -15.47 13.93
CA ALA A 30 10.05 -14.84 14.04
C ALA A 30 10.82 -14.87 12.71
N ASP A 31 10.62 -15.92 11.90
CA ASP A 31 11.30 -16.07 10.62
C ASP A 31 10.62 -15.24 9.52
N VAL A 32 11.37 -14.26 8.99
CA VAL A 32 10.98 -13.39 7.88
C VAL A 32 10.55 -14.20 6.65
N ALA A 33 11.24 -15.31 6.34
CA ALA A 33 10.95 -16.12 5.16
C ALA A 33 9.56 -16.76 5.25
N VAL A 34 9.17 -17.21 6.45
CA VAL A 34 7.85 -17.79 6.71
C VAL A 34 6.77 -16.71 6.63
N ARG A 35 6.99 -15.56 7.27
CA ARG A 35 6.07 -14.41 7.18
C ARG A 35 5.79 -14.04 5.73
N LYS A 36 6.86 -13.87 4.94
CA LYS A 36 6.78 -13.54 3.51
C LYS A 36 6.05 -14.61 2.72
N SER A 37 6.35 -15.89 2.93
CA SER A 37 5.69 -17.00 2.21
C SER A 37 4.18 -17.02 2.44
N ILE A 38 3.73 -16.74 3.67
CA ILE A 38 2.31 -16.64 4.00
C ILE A 38 1.68 -15.47 3.24
N PHE A 39 2.28 -14.27 3.29
CA PHE A 39 1.74 -13.10 2.59
C PHE A 39 1.76 -13.25 1.06
N VAL A 40 2.77 -13.87 0.48
CA VAL A 40 2.83 -14.21 -0.96
C VAL A 40 1.68 -15.14 -1.33
N SER A 41 1.43 -16.16 -0.50
CA SER A 41 0.35 -17.12 -0.72
C SER A 41 -1.04 -16.45 -0.64
N LEU A 42 -1.22 -15.52 0.31
CA LEU A 42 -2.46 -14.74 0.44
C LEU A 42 -2.62 -13.73 -0.71
N TYR A 43 -1.52 -13.13 -1.17
CA TYR A 43 -1.54 -12.21 -2.30
C TYR A 43 -1.92 -12.92 -3.60
N GLY A 44 -1.41 -14.13 -3.86
CA GLY A 44 -1.74 -14.89 -5.07
C GLY A 44 -3.18 -15.44 -5.11
N ASN A 45 -3.87 -15.54 -3.96
CA ASN A 45 -5.18 -16.17 -3.86
C ASN A 45 -6.29 -15.18 -3.49
N HIS A 46 -7.09 -14.78 -4.48
CA HIS A 46 -8.23 -13.87 -4.31
C HIS A 46 -9.45 -14.50 -3.60
N CYS A 47 -9.51 -15.83 -3.51
CA CYS A 47 -10.61 -16.55 -2.89
C CYS A 47 -10.79 -16.24 -1.40
N PHE A 48 -9.76 -15.71 -0.75
CA PHE A 48 -9.79 -15.36 0.67
C PHE A 48 -10.20 -13.91 0.92
N ASP A 49 -10.37 -13.08 -0.11
CA ASP A 49 -10.58 -11.63 0.06
C ASP A 49 -11.82 -11.31 0.91
N ASP A 50 -12.90 -12.09 0.78
CA ASP A 50 -14.12 -11.91 1.58
C ASP A 50 -13.92 -12.24 3.07
N TYR A 51 -13.00 -13.15 3.41
CA TYR A 51 -12.65 -13.50 4.78
C TYR A 51 -11.60 -12.54 5.35
N LEU A 52 -10.67 -12.09 4.51
CA LEU A 52 -9.63 -11.12 4.87
C LEU A 52 -10.21 -9.73 5.12
N ALA A 53 -11.35 -9.39 4.51
CA ALA A 53 -12.05 -8.11 4.70
C ALA A 53 -12.72 -7.96 6.08
N GLN A 54 -12.64 -8.97 6.95
CA GLN A 54 -13.15 -8.91 8.32
C GLN A 54 -12.21 -8.16 9.27
N ALA A 55 -12.77 -7.58 10.33
CA ALA A 55 -12.04 -6.68 11.23
C ALA A 55 -10.81 -7.31 11.89
N ASP A 56 -10.90 -8.58 12.33
CA ASP A 56 -9.80 -9.28 12.99
C ASP A 56 -8.65 -9.57 12.01
N SER A 57 -8.98 -10.04 10.81
CA SER A 57 -8.02 -10.26 9.72
C SER A 57 -7.35 -8.97 9.27
N LEU A 58 -8.13 -7.89 9.10
CA LEU A 58 -7.59 -6.57 8.74
C LEU A 58 -6.66 -6.02 9.83
N THR A 59 -6.97 -6.26 11.10
CA THR A 59 -6.11 -5.83 12.21
C THR A 59 -4.75 -6.52 12.16
N ALA A 60 -4.70 -7.82 11.85
CA ALA A 60 -3.45 -8.54 11.65
C ALA A 60 -2.66 -8.02 10.42
N ILE A 61 -3.34 -7.77 9.29
CA ILE A 61 -2.70 -7.19 8.09
C ILE A 61 -2.13 -5.81 8.39
N PHE A 62 -2.84 -4.96 9.14
CA PHE A 62 -2.34 -3.63 9.53
C PHE A 62 -1.20 -3.69 10.54
N ALA A 63 -1.06 -4.77 11.30
CA ALA A 63 0.15 -5.03 12.09
C ALA A 63 1.34 -5.31 11.17
N SER A 64 1.16 -6.14 10.13
CA SER A 64 2.19 -6.45 9.13
C SER A 64 2.59 -5.29 8.22
N LEU A 65 1.77 -4.24 8.09
CA LEU A 65 2.19 -2.98 7.46
C LEU A 65 3.36 -2.31 8.20
N LYS A 66 3.61 -2.69 9.46
CA LYS A 66 4.69 -2.18 10.30
C LYS A 66 5.74 -3.26 10.58
N ASP A 67 5.82 -4.28 9.74
CA ASP A 67 6.83 -5.33 9.84
C ASP A 67 8.25 -4.73 9.69
N GLU A 68 9.24 -5.42 10.25
CA GLU A 68 10.66 -5.07 10.14
C GLU A 68 11.17 -5.27 8.71
N ASP A 69 10.64 -6.25 7.98
CA ASP A 69 11.05 -6.57 6.63
C ASP A 69 10.31 -5.71 5.60
N LEU A 70 11.03 -5.25 4.57
CA LEU A 70 10.44 -4.43 3.51
C LEU A 70 9.53 -5.23 2.59
N ASP A 71 9.90 -6.46 2.23
CA ASP A 71 9.12 -7.26 1.29
C ASP A 71 7.78 -7.65 1.93
N VAL A 72 7.78 -8.04 3.21
CA VAL A 72 6.55 -8.33 3.97
C VAL A 72 5.63 -7.10 3.99
N ARG A 73 6.18 -5.90 4.23
CA ARG A 73 5.40 -4.65 4.17
C ARG A 73 4.82 -4.39 2.77
N GLU A 74 5.57 -4.64 1.70
CA GLU A 74 5.08 -4.46 0.32
C GLU A 74 3.92 -5.40 -0.02
N TYR A 75 4.02 -6.68 0.37
CA TYR A 75 2.93 -7.64 0.19
C TYR A 75 1.72 -7.27 1.05
N ALA A 76 1.92 -6.86 2.30
CA ALA A 76 0.84 -6.42 3.18
C ALA A 76 0.11 -5.18 2.60
N ILE A 77 0.83 -4.21 2.03
CA ILE A 77 0.24 -3.06 1.33
C ILE A 77 -0.58 -3.52 0.12
N SER A 78 -0.05 -4.46 -0.67
CA SER A 78 -0.73 -4.93 -1.87
C SER A 78 -2.01 -5.69 -1.54
N VAL A 79 -1.99 -6.54 -0.50
CA VAL A 79 -3.18 -7.21 0.03
C VAL A 79 -4.17 -6.20 0.60
N ALA A 80 -3.72 -5.26 1.45
CA ALA A 80 -4.60 -4.24 2.02
C ALA A 80 -5.23 -3.33 0.95
N GLY A 81 -4.47 -2.98 -0.09
CA GLY A 81 -4.99 -2.20 -1.22
C GLY A 81 -6.11 -2.91 -1.95
N ARG A 82 -5.94 -4.21 -2.22
CA ARG A 82 -7.01 -5.03 -2.79
C ARG A 82 -8.25 -5.10 -1.89
N LEU A 83 -8.07 -5.24 -0.58
CA LEU A 83 -9.17 -5.27 0.38
C LEU A 83 -9.90 -3.92 0.53
N SER A 84 -9.29 -2.82 0.06
CA SER A 84 -9.96 -1.52 0.04
C SER A 84 -11.19 -1.47 -0.86
N GLU A 85 -11.28 -2.34 -1.88
CA GLU A 85 -12.46 -2.49 -2.72
C GLU A 85 -13.61 -3.20 -1.99
N LYS A 86 -13.27 -4.11 -1.08
CA LYS A 86 -14.23 -4.92 -0.30
C LYS A 86 -14.73 -4.20 0.94
N ASN A 87 -13.84 -3.52 1.66
CA ASN A 87 -14.16 -2.81 2.90
C ASN A 87 -13.48 -1.43 2.97
N PRO A 88 -13.91 -0.46 2.14
CA PRO A 88 -13.30 0.85 2.10
C PRO A 88 -13.43 1.61 3.43
N ALA A 89 -14.51 1.42 4.18
CA ALA A 89 -14.78 2.15 5.41
C ALA A 89 -13.77 1.83 6.53
N TYR A 90 -13.25 0.60 6.59
CA TYR A 90 -12.26 0.21 7.59
C TYR A 90 -10.82 0.31 7.06
N VAL A 91 -10.60 -0.02 5.79
CA VAL A 91 -9.26 -0.08 5.20
C VAL A 91 -8.71 1.30 4.84
N LEU A 92 -9.54 2.18 4.25
CA LEU A 92 -9.06 3.49 3.80
C LEU A 92 -8.56 4.36 4.96
N PRO A 93 -9.22 4.46 6.13
CA PRO A 93 -8.67 5.22 7.25
C PRO A 93 -7.31 4.71 7.73
N ALA A 94 -7.13 3.39 7.82
CA ALA A 94 -5.88 2.78 8.25
C ALA A 94 -4.73 3.05 7.26
N LEU A 95 -5.00 2.90 5.95
CA LEU A 95 -4.05 3.21 4.89
C LEU A 95 -3.73 4.72 4.83
N ARG A 96 -4.71 5.60 5.05
CA ARG A 96 -4.51 7.07 5.18
C ARG A 96 -3.53 7.37 6.29
N SER A 97 -3.73 6.78 7.48
CA SER A 97 -2.81 6.97 8.60
C SER A 97 -1.41 6.43 8.31
N HIS A 98 -1.30 5.32 7.57
CA HIS A 98 0.00 4.76 7.18
C HIS A 98 0.71 5.66 6.15
N LEU A 99 -0.01 6.17 5.14
CA LEU A 99 0.50 7.11 4.14
C LEU A 99 1.08 8.38 4.79
N ILE A 100 0.33 9.00 5.70
CA ILE A 100 0.77 10.21 6.40
C ILE A 100 2.06 9.92 7.19
N LYS A 101 2.14 8.77 7.87
CA LYS A 101 3.35 8.37 8.58
C LYS A 101 4.54 8.23 7.63
N LEU A 102 4.38 7.59 6.47
CA LEU A 102 5.45 7.45 5.48
C LEU A 102 5.91 8.83 4.95
N LEU A 103 4.99 9.76 4.69
CA LEU A 103 5.33 11.13 4.30
C LEU A 103 6.10 11.86 5.39
N THR A 104 5.64 11.78 6.65
CA THR A 104 6.35 12.37 7.80
C THR A 104 7.73 11.74 8.00
N TYR A 105 7.87 10.42 7.83
CA TYR A 105 9.17 9.75 7.85
C TYR A 105 10.09 10.24 6.72
N LEU A 106 9.56 10.47 5.53
CA LEU A 106 10.35 11.03 4.42
C LEU A 106 10.81 12.47 4.65
N GLU A 107 10.02 13.28 5.36
CA GLU A 107 10.32 14.67 5.68
C GLU A 107 11.35 14.78 6.81
N LEU A 108 11.17 14.01 7.89
CA LEU A 108 11.97 14.11 9.12
C LEU A 108 13.20 13.19 9.19
N SER A 109 13.21 12.07 8.44
CA SER A 109 14.33 11.12 8.48
C SER A 109 15.60 11.73 7.88
N ALA A 110 16.71 11.66 8.62
CA ALA A 110 18.05 11.95 8.12
C ALA A 110 18.73 10.74 7.45
N VAL A 111 18.15 9.53 7.58
CA VAL A 111 18.76 8.28 7.10
C VAL A 111 18.28 7.95 5.69
N ASN A 112 19.20 8.00 4.72
CA ASN A 112 18.90 7.79 3.30
C ASN A 112 18.26 6.41 3.01
N LYS A 113 18.70 5.34 3.70
CA LYS A 113 18.14 3.99 3.51
C LYS A 113 16.66 3.92 3.91
N CYS A 114 16.30 4.38 5.11
CA CYS A 114 14.91 4.41 5.58
C CYS A 114 14.00 5.29 4.69
N ARG A 115 14.56 6.34 4.08
CA ARG A 115 13.84 7.17 3.10
C ARG A 115 13.59 6.44 1.79
N GLU A 116 14.57 5.67 1.30
CA GLU A 116 14.39 4.86 0.11
C GLU A 116 13.28 3.82 0.32
N GLU A 117 13.32 3.11 1.43
CA GLU A 117 12.29 2.14 1.82
C GLU A 117 10.90 2.79 1.89
N SER A 118 10.81 3.96 2.55
CA SER A 118 9.54 4.70 2.64
C SER A 118 9.02 5.14 1.27
N THR A 119 9.91 5.53 0.35
CA THR A 119 9.55 5.92 -1.02
C THR A 119 9.03 4.72 -1.82
N LYS A 120 9.66 3.55 -1.67
CA LYS A 120 9.20 2.29 -2.29
C LYS A 120 7.81 1.89 -1.80
N LEU A 121 7.59 1.91 -0.48
CA LEU A 121 6.28 1.62 0.12
C LEU A 121 5.21 2.62 -0.31
N LEU A 122 5.56 3.91 -0.42
CA LEU A 122 4.69 4.94 -0.99
C LEU A 122 4.30 4.62 -2.43
N GLY A 123 5.25 4.18 -3.26
CA GLY A 123 4.98 3.73 -4.61
C GLY A 123 4.01 2.54 -4.67
N CYS A 124 4.22 1.57 -3.78
CA CYS A 124 3.34 0.42 -3.64
C CYS A 124 1.90 0.83 -3.26
N LEU A 125 1.74 1.80 -2.35
CA LEU A 125 0.44 2.37 -2.01
C LEU A 125 -0.21 3.08 -3.21
N VAL A 126 0.55 3.90 -3.95
CA VAL A 126 0.08 4.59 -5.17
C VAL A 126 -0.46 3.63 -6.20
N ARG A 127 0.24 2.52 -6.43
CA ARG A 127 -0.17 1.53 -7.41
C ARG A 127 -1.39 0.71 -6.98
N ASN A 128 -1.52 0.41 -5.70
CA ASN A 128 -2.58 -0.49 -5.21
C ASN A 128 -3.83 0.24 -4.67
N CYS A 129 -3.75 1.55 -4.39
CA CYS A 129 -4.79 2.29 -3.68
C CYS A 129 -5.12 3.65 -4.34
N GLU A 130 -5.51 3.64 -5.62
CA GLU A 130 -5.75 4.87 -6.39
C GLU A 130 -6.79 5.81 -5.75
N ARG A 131 -7.91 5.24 -5.29
CA ARG A 131 -9.01 5.98 -4.65
C ARG A 131 -8.60 6.73 -3.37
N LEU A 132 -7.65 6.18 -2.62
CA LEU A 132 -7.16 6.79 -1.39
C LEU A 132 -6.26 7.99 -1.68
N ILE A 133 -5.59 8.00 -2.82
CA ILE A 133 -4.43 8.86 -3.05
C ILE A 133 -4.80 10.16 -3.74
N LEU A 134 -5.86 10.16 -4.54
CA LEU A 134 -6.48 11.35 -5.15
C LEU A 134 -6.47 12.61 -4.27
N PRO A 135 -6.98 12.60 -3.02
CA PRO A 135 -6.99 13.80 -2.17
C PRO A 135 -5.61 14.23 -1.64
N TYR A 136 -4.58 13.39 -1.73
CA TYR A 136 -3.23 13.70 -1.23
C TYR A 136 -2.19 13.81 -2.32
N VAL A 137 -2.57 13.61 -3.58
CA VAL A 137 -1.65 13.72 -4.71
C VAL A 137 -0.80 14.98 -4.62
N ALA A 138 -1.40 16.13 -4.30
CA ALA A 138 -0.68 17.39 -4.13
C ALA A 138 0.39 17.35 -3.02
N HIS A 139 0.08 16.71 -1.87
CA HIS A 139 1.02 16.58 -0.75
C HIS A 139 2.14 15.58 -1.08
N VAL A 140 1.77 14.45 -1.69
CA VAL A 140 2.72 13.42 -2.14
C VAL A 140 3.66 14.00 -3.20
N GLN A 141 3.14 14.72 -4.18
CA GLN A 141 3.93 15.40 -5.21
C GLN A 141 4.85 16.46 -4.61
N LYS A 142 4.35 17.31 -3.70
CA LYS A 142 5.18 18.33 -3.04
C LYS A 142 6.33 17.71 -2.27
N ALA A 143 6.06 16.66 -1.48
CA ALA A 143 7.09 15.91 -0.77
C ALA A 143 8.09 15.29 -1.75
N LEU A 144 7.64 14.65 -2.83
CA LEU A 144 8.53 14.03 -3.82
C LEU A 144 9.37 15.05 -4.61
N VAL A 145 8.80 16.18 -5.01
CA VAL A 145 9.48 17.25 -5.78
C VAL A 145 10.54 17.94 -4.93
N ALA A 146 10.23 18.28 -3.67
CA ALA A 146 11.22 18.82 -2.74
C ALA A 146 12.43 17.88 -2.61
N ARG A 147 12.17 16.57 -2.60
CA ARG A 147 13.19 15.52 -2.50
C ARG A 147 13.95 15.28 -3.80
N LEU A 148 13.35 15.52 -4.96
CA LEU A 148 14.04 15.52 -6.26
C LEU A 148 15.00 16.71 -6.35
N SER A 149 14.59 17.88 -5.86
CA SER A 149 15.41 19.09 -5.83
C SER A 149 16.62 18.98 -4.89
N GLU A 150 16.48 18.32 -3.75
CA GLU A 150 17.59 18.04 -2.81
C GLU A 150 18.57 16.97 -3.32
N GLY A 151 18.15 16.12 -4.26
CA GLY A 151 18.91 14.97 -4.75
C GLY A 151 19.96 15.27 -5.83
N THR A 152 20.20 16.53 -6.15
CA THR A 152 21.18 16.94 -7.19
C THR A 152 22.65 16.82 -6.73
N GLY A 153 22.90 16.15 -5.59
CA GLY A 153 24.23 15.82 -5.07
C GLY A 153 24.66 14.37 -5.38
N VAL A 154 25.27 14.16 -6.55
CA VAL A 154 26.33 13.18 -6.94
C VAL A 154 26.25 11.67 -6.57
N ASN A 155 25.32 11.12 -5.78
CA ASN A 155 25.39 9.69 -5.37
C ASN A 155 24.11 8.84 -5.57
N ALA A 156 23.34 9.10 -6.63
CA ALA A 156 21.95 8.63 -6.77
C ALA A 156 21.68 7.64 -7.93
N ASN A 157 22.45 6.56 -8.07
CA ASN A 157 22.28 5.65 -9.23
C ASN A 157 21.13 4.62 -9.06
N ASN A 158 20.79 4.23 -7.83
CA ASN A 158 19.61 3.38 -7.55
C ASN A 158 18.39 4.19 -7.04
N PHE A 159 18.63 5.43 -6.63
CA PHE A 159 17.65 6.38 -6.08
C PHE A 159 16.70 6.96 -7.15
N CYS A 160 17.10 6.94 -8.42
CA CYS A 160 16.33 7.52 -9.52
C CYS A 160 15.20 6.62 -10.06
N VAL A 161 15.30 5.30 -9.95
CA VAL A 161 14.33 4.37 -10.58
C VAL A 161 13.02 4.34 -9.80
N ALA A 162 13.07 4.16 -8.48
CA ALA A 162 11.88 4.22 -7.63
C ALA A 162 11.21 5.61 -7.66
N LYS A 163 12.00 6.70 -7.67
CA LYS A 163 11.47 8.06 -7.84
C LYS A 163 10.76 8.25 -9.18
N ARG A 164 11.31 7.72 -10.27
CA ARG A 164 10.69 7.80 -11.60
C ARG A 164 9.41 6.97 -11.68
N GLU A 165 9.38 5.75 -11.15
CA GLU A 165 8.14 4.96 -11.16
C GLU A 165 7.03 5.59 -10.33
N VAL A 166 7.35 6.10 -9.13
CA VAL A 166 6.34 6.78 -8.28
C VAL A 166 5.92 8.11 -8.90
N ALA A 167 6.84 8.90 -9.44
CA ALA A 167 6.51 10.15 -10.13
C ALA A 167 5.70 9.89 -11.40
N VAL A 168 6.06 8.90 -12.23
CA VAL A 168 5.34 8.55 -13.46
C VAL A 168 3.96 7.96 -13.13
N SER A 169 3.86 7.11 -12.11
CA SER A 169 2.56 6.60 -11.65
C SER A 169 1.69 7.72 -11.10
N THR A 170 2.24 8.60 -10.27
CA THR A 170 1.48 9.73 -9.70
C THR A 170 1.10 10.77 -10.76
N LEU A 171 1.99 11.07 -11.72
CA LEU A 171 1.73 12.01 -12.82
C LEU A 171 0.78 11.41 -13.87
N GLY A 172 0.94 10.12 -14.21
CA GLY A 172 0.05 9.41 -15.11
C GLY A 172 -1.38 9.33 -14.57
N GLN A 173 -1.52 9.12 -13.26
CA GLN A 173 -2.83 9.10 -12.58
C GLN A 173 -3.48 10.50 -12.50
N VAL A 174 -2.71 11.58 -12.34
CA VAL A 174 -3.25 12.95 -12.44
C VAL A 174 -3.76 13.22 -13.85
N VAL A 175 -3.05 12.81 -14.89
CA VAL A 175 -3.50 13.00 -16.28
C VAL A 175 -4.81 12.25 -16.57
N GLN A 176 -5.03 11.06 -15.99
CA GLN A 176 -6.29 10.32 -16.14
C GLN A 176 -7.42 10.85 -15.26
N SER A 177 -7.11 11.33 -14.06
CA SER A 177 -8.10 11.88 -13.12
C SER A 177 -8.54 13.30 -13.49
N THR A 178 -7.70 14.02 -14.24
CA THR A 178 -8.00 15.34 -14.78
C THR A 178 -8.53 15.18 -16.20
N GLY A 179 -9.75 14.65 -16.31
CA GLY A 179 -10.61 14.92 -17.46
C GLY A 179 -10.99 16.40 -17.49
N CYS A 180 -10.02 17.26 -17.76
CA CYS A 180 -10.18 18.67 -18.10
C CYS A 180 -8.92 18.98 -18.93
N GLY A 181 -9.02 19.01 -20.26
CA GLY A 181 -9.46 20.25 -20.89
C GLY A 181 -8.28 21.21 -20.86
N THR A 182 -7.62 21.34 -22.02
CA THR A 182 -6.69 22.41 -22.36
C THR A 182 -6.99 23.69 -21.60
N ASP A 183 -6.09 24.18 -20.74
CA ASP A 183 -5.93 25.59 -20.36
C ASP A 183 -4.92 25.73 -19.20
N PHE A 184 -3.63 25.51 -19.47
CA PHE A 184 -2.56 26.08 -18.63
C PHE A 184 -1.28 26.22 -19.46
N LEU A 185 -1.33 27.15 -20.42
CA LEU A 185 -0.14 27.85 -20.91
C LEU A 185 -0.07 29.20 -20.19
N PRO A 186 0.89 29.45 -19.29
CA PRO A 186 1.33 30.81 -19.09
C PRO A 186 2.16 31.19 -20.32
N SER A 187 1.61 32.08 -21.13
CA SER A 187 2.31 32.76 -22.20
C SER A 187 3.58 33.42 -21.64
N PHE A 188 4.74 32.86 -21.98
CA PHE A 188 6.02 33.55 -21.93
C PHE A 188 6.71 33.31 -23.27
N ARG A 189 6.51 34.24 -24.21
CA ARG A 189 7.49 34.56 -25.25
C ARG A 189 7.22 35.96 -25.79
N ASN A 190 8.25 36.80 -25.60
CA ASN A 190 8.60 38.09 -26.21
C ASN A 190 7.61 38.75 -27.17
#